data_AF-A0A4P5U328-F1
#
_entry.id   AF-A0A4P5U328-F1
#
_cell.length_a   1.000
_cell.length_b   1.000
_cell.length_c   1.000
_cell.angle_alpha   90.00
_cell.angle_beta   90.00
_cell.angle_gamma   90.00
#
_symmetry.space_group_name_H-M   'P 1'
#
loop_
_entity.id
_entity.type
_entity.pdbx_description
1 polymer ?
#
loop_
_entity_poly.entity_id
_entity_poly.type
_entity_poly.pdbx_seq_one_letter_code
_entity_poly.pdbx_strand_id
1 'polypeptide(L)'
;MHDAATRTSIAVVPLTIPLLTGPATMSTVVIYAEKAKTFWQTGALVGYGVVIALATALCFALAEPIARFLGKTGINVMTRLMGLILAALAVEVMSDGLVKLFPVLGR
;
A
#
# COMPACT_ATOMS: atom_id res chain seq x y z
N MET A 1 -6.05 9.52 -32.90
CA MET A 1 -6.68 9.44 -31.56
C MET A 1 -6.80 7.99 -31.03
N HIS A 2 -6.03 7.01 -31.56
CA HIS A 2 -6.17 5.59 -31.18
C HIS A 2 -5.04 5.05 -30.28
N ASP A 3 -4.01 5.85 -29.96
CA ASP A 3 -2.77 5.35 -29.32
C ASP A 3 -2.68 5.56 -27.80
N ALA A 4 -3.64 6.28 -27.18
CA ALA A 4 -3.61 6.58 -25.75
C ALA A 4 -4.19 5.46 -24.85
N ALA A 5 -5.00 4.55 -25.41
CA ALA A 5 -5.67 3.50 -24.62
C ALA A 5 -4.74 2.30 -24.32
N THR A 6 -3.81 1.98 -25.22
CA THR A 6 -2.98 0.76 -25.11
C THR A 6 -1.84 0.87 -24.08
N ARG A 7 -1.35 2.08 -23.78
CA ARG A 7 -0.31 2.28 -22.75
C ARG A 7 -0.85 2.22 -21.31
N THR A 8 -2.13 2.53 -21.10
CA THR A 8 -2.75 2.50 -19.77
C THR A 8 -2.92 1.07 -19.28
N SER A 9 -3.30 0.13 -20.15
CA SER A 9 -3.52 -1.28 -19.77
C SER A 9 -2.25 -2.02 -19.35
N ILE A 10 -1.07 -1.64 -19.84
CA ILE A 10 0.20 -2.30 -19.52
C ILE A 10 0.77 -1.82 -18.17
N ALA A 11 0.43 -0.60 -17.71
CA ALA A 11 0.90 -0.05 -16.43
C ALA A 11 0.04 -0.48 -15.22
N VAL A 12 -1.22 -0.84 -15.45
CA VAL A 12 -2.13 -1.29 -14.37
C VAL A 12 -1.62 -2.60 -13.76
N VAL A 13 -1.18 -3.56 -14.57
CA VAL A 13 -0.88 -4.93 -14.07
C VAL A 13 0.37 -5.02 -13.17
N PRO A 14 1.51 -4.35 -13.44
CA PRO A 14 2.67 -4.41 -12.55
C PRO A 14 2.62 -3.41 -11.38
N LEU A 15 1.86 -2.31 -11.48
CA LEU A 15 1.83 -1.27 -10.44
C LEU A 15 0.66 -1.42 -9.45
N THR A 16 -0.45 -2.03 -9.85
CA THR A 16 -1.60 -2.21 -8.95
C THR A 16 -1.28 -3.14 -7.78
N ILE A 17 -0.46 -4.18 -8.00
CA ILE A 17 -0.01 -5.07 -6.93
C ILE A 17 0.84 -4.32 -5.89
N PRO A 18 1.89 -3.57 -6.24
CA PRO A 18 2.66 -2.79 -5.26
C PRO A 18 1.89 -1.59 -4.68
N LEU A 19 0.89 -1.05 -5.37
CA LEU A 19 0.00 -0.03 -4.80
C LEU A 19 -0.94 -0.60 -3.74
N LEU A 20 -1.47 -1.82 -3.94
CA LEU A 20 -2.33 -2.50 -2.98
C LEU A 20 -1.54 -3.08 -1.80
N THR A 21 -0.42 -3.73 -2.09
CA THR A 21 0.45 -4.38 -1.11
C THR A 21 1.83 -3.75 -1.23
N GLY A 22 2.02 -2.63 -0.55
CA GLY A 22 3.29 -1.92 -0.54
C GLY A 22 4.45 -2.81 -0.06
N PRO A 23 5.68 -2.59 -0.56
CA PRO A 23 6.86 -3.38 -0.17
C PRO A 23 7.16 -3.28 1.34
N ALA A 24 6.84 -2.15 1.97
CA ALA A 24 6.93 -1.97 3.43
C ALA A 24 5.97 -2.91 4.18
N THR A 25 4.74 -3.06 3.67
CA THR A 25 3.74 -3.97 4.23
C THR A 25 4.18 -5.42 4.08
N MET A 26 4.74 -5.79 2.91
CA MET A 26 5.29 -7.14 2.70
C MET A 26 6.41 -7.47 3.70
N SER A 27 7.38 -6.55 3.90
CA SER A 27 8.47 -6.76 4.86
C SER A 27 7.95 -6.98 6.28
N THR A 28 6.96 -6.19 6.71
CA THR A 28 6.35 -6.33 8.05
C THR A 28 5.67 -7.68 8.24
N VAL A 29 4.93 -8.17 7.23
CA VAL A 29 4.27 -9.48 7.29
C VAL A 29 5.29 -10.61 7.38
N VAL A 30 6.39 -10.54 6.63
CA VAL A 30 7.48 -11.55 6.70
C VAL A 30 8.11 -11.56 8.08
N ILE A 31 8.44 -10.40 8.65
CA ILE A 31 9.01 -10.30 10.01
C ILE A 31 8.02 -10.88 11.05
N TYR A 32 6.72 -10.61 10.91
CA TYR A 32 5.70 -11.17 11.80
C TYR A 32 5.53 -12.68 11.64
N ALA A 33 5.64 -13.18 10.40
CA ALA A 33 5.60 -14.61 10.12
C ALA A 33 6.81 -15.33 10.74
N GLU A 34 8.02 -14.76 10.68
CA GLU A 34 9.20 -15.33 11.35
C GLU A 34 9.09 -15.33 12.88
N LYS A 35 8.36 -14.36 13.46
CA LYS A 35 8.11 -14.29 14.90
C LYS A 35 7.00 -15.24 15.37
N ALA A 36 6.16 -15.75 14.47
CA ALA A 36 5.05 -16.64 14.79
C ALA A 36 5.55 -18.07 15.04
N LYS A 37 5.89 -18.39 16.29
CA LYS A 37 6.40 -19.71 16.70
C LYS A 37 5.32 -20.71 17.11
N THR A 38 4.06 -20.28 17.25
CA THR A 38 2.95 -21.11 17.72
C THR A 38 1.82 -21.14 16.70
N PHE A 39 1.18 -22.31 16.50
CA PHE A 39 0.04 -22.49 15.59
C PHE A 39 -1.08 -21.45 15.75
N TRP A 40 -1.31 -20.97 16.99
CA TRP A 40 -2.27 -19.91 17.28
C TRP A 40 -1.89 -18.55 16.66
N GLN A 41 -0.61 -18.19 16.69
CA GLN A 41 -0.10 -16.94 16.10
C GLN A 41 -0.15 -16.98 14.57
N THR A 42 0.14 -18.14 13.98
CA THR A 42 -0.01 -18.37 12.54
C THR A 42 -1.47 -18.25 12.11
N GLY A 43 -2.40 -18.85 12.88
CA GLY A 43 -3.83 -18.73 12.64
C GLY A 43 -4.33 -17.27 12.73
N ALA A 44 -3.84 -16.50 13.70
CA ALA A 44 -4.16 -15.07 13.81
C ALA A 44 -3.65 -14.26 12.60
N LEU A 45 -2.43 -14.55 12.11
CA LEU A 45 -1.85 -13.89 10.94
C LEU A 45 -2.67 -14.14 9.67
N VAL A 46 -3.12 -15.38 9.47
CA VAL A 46 -4.04 -15.74 8.37
C VAL A 46 -5.39 -15.04 8.54
N GLY A 47 -5.92 -14.97 9.77
CA GLY A 47 -7.13 -14.24 10.09
C GLY A 47 -7.06 -12.76 9.68
N TYR A 48 -5.97 -12.07 10.01
CA TYR A 48 -5.74 -10.69 9.55
C TYR A 48 -5.69 -10.60 8.02
N GLY A 49 -5.03 -11.54 7.35
CA GLY A 49 -5.00 -11.60 5.89
C GLY A 49 -6.40 -11.71 5.27
N VAL A 50 -7.26 -12.57 5.82
CA VAL A 50 -8.65 -12.72 5.36
C VAL A 50 -9.45 -11.44 5.58
N VAL A 51 -9.32 -10.80 6.73
CA VAL A 51 -10.01 -9.53 7.02
C VAL A 51 -9.60 -8.44 6.04
N ILE A 52 -8.30 -8.30 5.77
CA ILE A 52 -7.79 -7.32 4.80
C ILE A 52 -8.28 -7.63 3.38
N ALA A 53 -8.29 -8.91 2.99
CA ALA A 53 -8.80 -9.34 1.69
C ALA A 53 -10.30 -9.01 1.53
N LEU A 54 -11.11 -9.28 2.56
CA LEU A 54 -12.54 -8.96 2.56
C LEU A 54 -12.78 -7.45 2.52
N ALA A 55 -12.05 -6.67 3.32
CA ALA A 55 -12.15 -5.21 3.30
C ALA A 55 -11.78 -4.64 1.92
N THR A 56 -10.71 -5.17 1.30
CA THR A 56 -10.29 -4.78 -0.05
C THR A 56 -11.36 -5.13 -1.08
N ALA A 57 -11.91 -6.34 -1.04
CA ALA A 57 -12.99 -6.77 -1.93
C ALA A 57 -14.23 -5.87 -1.79
N LEU A 58 -14.59 -5.49 -0.56
CA LEU A 58 -15.72 -4.60 -0.29
C LEU A 58 -15.46 -3.18 -0.83
N CYS A 59 -14.25 -2.64 -0.65
CA CYS A 59 -13.85 -1.35 -1.22
C CYS A 59 -13.94 -1.36 -2.75
N PHE A 60 -13.51 -2.44 -3.41
CA PHE A 60 -13.65 -2.59 -4.86
C PHE A 60 -15.12 -2.68 -5.29
N ALA A 61 -15.95 -3.43 -4.56
CA ALA A 61 -17.38 -3.52 -4.83
C ALA A 61 -18.10 -2.16 -4.69
N LEU A 62 -17.61 -1.30 -3.78
CA LEU A 62 -18.14 0.05 -3.56
C LEU A 62 -17.40 1.13 -4.37
N ALA A 63 -16.45 0.77 -5.23
CA ALA A 63 -15.63 1.74 -5.95
C ALA A 63 -16.47 2.65 -6.87
N GLU A 64 -17.49 2.10 -7.53
CA GLU A 64 -18.40 2.84 -8.41
C GLU A 64 -19.21 3.91 -7.67
N PRO A 65 -19.94 3.60 -6.58
CA PRO A 65 -20.65 4.62 -5.82
C PRO A 65 -19.71 5.62 -5.14
N ILE A 66 -18.54 5.19 -4.65
CA ILE A 66 -17.52 6.08 -4.06
C ILE A 66 -17.01 7.07 -5.12
N ALA A 67 -16.70 6.60 -6.33
CA ALA A 67 -16.22 7.46 -7.42
C ALA A 67 -17.29 8.49 -7.84
N ARG A 68 -18.56 8.09 -7.85
CA ARG A 68 -19.68 8.98 -8.17
C ARG A 68 -19.90 10.04 -7.09
N PHE A 69 -19.70 9.70 -5.82
CA PHE A 69 -19.80 10.63 -4.70
C PHE A 69 -18.65 11.63 -4.64
N LEU A 70 -17.40 11.20 -4.86
CA LEU A 70 -16.22 12.07 -4.88
C LEU A 70 -16.17 12.99 -6.10
N GLY A 71 -16.68 12.52 -7.25
CA GLY A 71 -16.61 13.22 -8.52
C GLY A 71 -15.16 13.45 -9.00
N LYS A 72 -15.02 14.14 -10.14
CA LYS A 72 -13.71 14.36 -10.79
C LYS A 72 -12.75 15.20 -9.94
N THR A 73 -13.26 16.24 -9.29
CA THR A 73 -12.45 17.11 -8.43
C THR A 73 -11.97 16.39 -7.18
N GLY A 74 -12.83 15.61 -6.53
CA GLY A 74 -12.46 14.85 -5.34
C GLY A 74 -11.38 13.81 -5.64
N ILE A 75 -11.51 13.08 -6.75
CA ILE A 75 -10.49 12.12 -7.20
C ILE A 75 -9.14 12.83 -7.44
N ASN A 76 -9.13 13.97 -8.12
CA ASN A 76 -7.89 14.71 -8.39
C ASN A 76 -7.18 15.18 -7.12
N VAL A 77 -7.96 15.64 -6.12
CA VAL A 77 -7.41 16.00 -4.80
C VAL A 77 -6.84 14.78 -4.09
N MET A 78 -7.57 13.66 -4.08
CA MET A 78 -7.11 12.42 -3.44
C MET A 78 -5.82 11.88 -4.05
N THR A 79 -5.69 11.92 -5.37
CA THR A 79 -4.44 11.53 -6.06
C THR A 79 -3.27 12.40 -5.60
N ARG A 80 -3.49 13.72 -5.48
CA ARG A 80 -2.45 14.64 -5.02
C ARG A 80 -2.08 14.38 -3.56
N LEU A 81 -3.07 14.10 -2.71
CA LEU A 81 -2.84 13.75 -1.30
C LEU A 81 -2.08 12.44 -1.13
N MET A 82 -2.43 11.38 -1.88
CA MET A 82 -1.64 10.14 -1.89
C MET A 82 -0.18 10.42 -2.24
N GLY A 83 0.08 11.22 -3.28
CA GLY A 83 1.44 11.60 -3.66
C GLY A 83 2.19 12.34 -2.55
N LEU A 84 1.54 13.28 -1.86
CA LEU A 84 2.13 14.01 -0.74
C LEU A 84 2.43 13.10 0.47
N ILE A 85 1.52 12.19 0.80
CA ILE A 85 1.70 11.22 1.89
C ILE A 85 2.85 10.25 1.55
N LEU A 86 2.90 9.73 0.32
CA LEU A 86 3.97 8.85 -0.13
C LEU A 86 5.34 9.56 -0.08
N ALA A 87 5.40 10.84 -0.44
CA ALA A 87 6.63 11.62 -0.33
C ALA A 87 7.08 11.78 1.14
N ALA A 88 6.14 12.07 2.05
CA ALA A 88 6.44 12.16 3.48
C ALA A 88 6.93 10.83 4.04
N LEU A 89 6.23 9.73 3.75
CA LEU A 89 6.62 8.38 4.17
C LEU A 89 7.98 7.97 3.60
N ALA A 90 8.30 8.37 2.36
CA ALA A 90 9.61 8.09 1.77
C ALA A 90 10.73 8.79 2.53
N VAL A 91 10.54 10.07 2.89
CA VAL A 91 11.53 10.83 3.68
C VAL A 91 11.66 10.24 5.09
N GLU A 92 10.56 9.84 5.71
CA GLU A 92 10.55 9.16 7.01
C GLU A 92 11.38 7.87 6.97
N VAL A 93 11.08 6.96 6.04
CA VAL A 93 11.79 5.69 5.88
C VAL A 93 13.27 5.89 5.53
N MET A 94 13.60 6.88 4.71
CA MET A 94 15.01 7.23 4.42
C MET A 94 15.74 7.72 5.66
N SER A 95 15.10 8.58 6.45
CA SER A 95 15.68 9.13 7.69
C SER A 95 15.94 8.02 8.71
N ASP A 96 14.94 7.15 8.91
CA ASP A 96 15.05 5.97 9.77
C ASP A 96 16.15 5.01 9.32
N GLY A 97 16.26 4.78 8.00
CA GLY A 97 17.31 3.96 7.41
C GLY A 97 18.70 4.55 7.64
N LEU A 98 18.86 5.86 7.47
CA LEU A 98 20.14 6.55 7.63
C LEU A 98 20.63 6.54 9.09
N VAL A 99 19.73 6.75 10.05
CA VAL A 99 20.04 6.67 11.49
C VAL A 99 20.49 5.25 11.88
N LYS A 100 19.83 4.22 11.35
CA LYS A 100 20.23 2.82 11.58
C LYS A 100 21.59 2.49 10.98
N LEU A 101 21.95 3.06 9.82
CA LEU A 101 23.23 2.83 9.16
C LEU A 101 24.39 3.60 9.80
N PHE A 102 24.15 4.83 10.28
CA PHE A 102 25.16 5.68 10.93
C PHE A 102 24.76 6.03 12.36
N PRO A 103 24.79 5.05 13.30
CA PRO A 103 24.38 5.26 14.69
C PRO A 103 25.27 6.26 15.46
N VAL A 104 26.40 6.66 14.87
CA VAL A 104 27.31 7.70 15.38
C VAL A 104 26.76 9.12 15.19
N LEU A 105 25.85 9.36 14.24
CA LEU A 105 25.29 10.69 13.98
C LEU A 105 24.06 11.01 14.85
N GLY A 106 23.47 10.00 15.50
CA GLY A 106 22.28 10.11 16.35
C GLY A 106 22.57 10.25 17.84
N ARG A 107 23.79 10.63 18.22
CA ARG A 107 24.16 11.00 19.60
C ARG A 107 24.26 12.50 19.76
#